data_AF-A0A6J0KTH1-F1
#
_entry.id   AF-A0A6J0KTH1-F1
#
_cell.length_a   1.000
_cell.length_b   1.000
_cell.length_c   1.000
_cell.angle_alpha   90.00
_cell.angle_beta   90.00
_cell.angle_gamma   90.00
#
_symmetry.space_group_name_H-M   'P 1'
#
loop_
_entity.id
_entity.type
_entity.pdbx_description
1 polymer ?
#
loop_
_entity_poly.entity_id
_entity_poly.type
_entity_poly.pdbx_seq_one_letter_code
_entity_poly.pdbx_strand_id
1 'polypeptide(L)'
;RFPMLESYHVTYDSKVNQAENLIEVGKGPECTAVGDPRYSMCQLALKGLPAEIYETSWDLIMVDAPTGYYDEAPGRMTAIYTAGMMARNRKRAGETDVFVHDVNREVEDKFSKAFLCEGYMKKQEGRLRHFVIPTYRDGSDSESNRPFCP
;
A
#
# COMPACT_ATOMS: atom_id res chain seq x y z
N ARG A 1 12.93 -24.16 -10.38
CA ARG A 1 12.68 -22.84 -11.02
C ARG A 1 11.20 -22.78 -11.32
N PHE A 2 10.46 -21.82 -10.77
CA PHE A 2 9.01 -21.70 -10.99
C PHE A 2 8.79 -20.87 -12.26
N PRO A 3 8.32 -21.47 -13.37
CA PRO A 3 8.27 -20.79 -14.67
C PRO A 3 7.25 -19.63 -14.71
N MET A 4 6.35 -19.55 -13.74
CA MET A 4 5.35 -18.48 -13.60
C MET A 4 5.72 -17.45 -12.52
N LEU A 5 6.90 -17.56 -11.91
CA LEU A 5 7.36 -16.60 -10.91
C LEU A 5 8.29 -15.59 -11.55
N GLU A 6 7.85 -14.34 -11.53
CA GLU A 6 8.69 -13.19 -11.86
C GLU A 6 9.13 -12.49 -10.58
N SER A 7 10.38 -12.04 -10.56
CA SER A 7 10.95 -11.35 -9.41
C SER A 7 11.80 -10.19 -9.87
N TYR A 8 11.60 -9.05 -9.24
CA TYR A 8 12.28 -7.81 -9.56
C TYR A 8 12.98 -7.29 -8.32
N HIS A 9 14.23 -6.85 -8.48
CA HIS A 9 14.95 -6.18 -7.40
C HIS A 9 14.48 -4.72 -7.33
N VAL A 10 14.13 -4.26 -6.13
CA VAL A 10 13.63 -2.91 -5.89
C VAL A 10 14.47 -2.27 -4.79
N THR A 11 14.92 -1.04 -5.02
CA THR A 11 15.58 -0.23 -3.99
C THR A 11 14.51 0.53 -3.20
N TYR A 12 14.60 0.47 -1.88
CA TYR A 12 13.72 1.20 -0.97
C TYR A 12 14.52 2.32 -0.31
N ASP A 13 14.16 3.57 -0.61
CA ASP A 13 14.90 4.74 -0.15
C ASP A 13 14.41 5.27 1.21
N SER A 14 13.20 4.90 1.65
CA SER A 14 12.63 5.31 2.92
C SER A 14 13.18 4.51 4.09
N LYS A 15 13.61 5.18 5.15
CA LYS A 15 14.16 4.59 6.38
C LYS A 15 13.17 4.62 7.53
N VAL A 16 13.26 3.65 8.44
CA VAL A 16 12.37 3.52 9.61
C VAL A 16 12.28 4.81 10.42
N ASN A 17 13.39 5.51 10.67
CA ASN A 17 13.39 6.78 11.40
C ASN A 17 12.65 7.93 10.71
N GLN A 18 12.28 7.79 9.44
CA GLN A 18 11.48 8.78 8.71
C GLN A 18 9.98 8.54 8.87
N ALA A 19 9.55 7.47 9.56
CA ALA A 19 8.14 7.06 9.68
C ALA A 19 7.21 8.20 10.11
N GLU A 20 7.55 8.91 11.20
CA GLU A 20 6.70 9.97 11.76
C GLU A 20 6.58 11.17 10.81
N ASN A 21 7.61 11.48 10.03
CA ASN A 21 7.49 12.53 9.02
C ASN A 21 6.66 12.06 7.82
N LEU A 22 6.93 10.84 7.35
CA LEU A 22 6.28 10.27 6.17
C LEU A 22 4.78 10.05 6.37
N ILE A 23 4.33 9.70 7.58
CA ILE A 23 2.90 9.55 7.85
C ILE A 23 2.15 10.88 7.76
N GLU A 24 2.78 11.99 8.18
CA GLU A 24 2.21 13.32 8.02
C GLU A 24 2.23 13.80 6.56
N VAL A 25 3.33 13.55 5.83
CA VAL A 25 3.40 13.80 4.37
C VAL A 25 2.29 13.05 3.63
N GLY A 26 2.04 11.79 4.01
CA GLY A 26 1.00 10.96 3.42
C GLY A 26 -0.43 11.50 3.58
N LYS A 27 -0.68 12.40 4.53
CA LYS A 27 -1.98 13.07 4.70
C LYS A 27 -2.16 14.27 3.77
N GLY A 28 -1.12 14.68 3.05
CA GLY A 28 -1.15 15.82 2.15
C GLY A 28 -1.91 15.58 0.84
N PRO A 29 -2.26 16.65 0.10
CA PRO A 29 -2.98 16.57 -1.16
C PRO A 29 -2.24 15.73 -2.22
N GLU A 30 -0.92 15.79 -2.25
CA GLU A 30 -0.08 15.03 -3.20
C GLU A 30 -0.17 13.51 -2.99
N CYS A 31 -0.52 13.07 -1.79
CA CYS A 31 -0.59 11.66 -1.42
C CYS A 31 -2.03 11.12 -1.35
N THR A 32 -3.04 11.98 -1.44
CA THR A 32 -4.47 11.63 -1.33
C THR A 32 -5.19 11.66 -2.68
N ALA A 33 -4.54 12.06 -3.77
CA ALA A 33 -5.14 11.92 -5.09
C ALA A 33 -4.94 10.49 -5.62
N VAL A 34 -6.02 9.74 -5.90
CA VAL A 34 -5.91 8.43 -6.58
C VAL A 34 -5.35 8.64 -7.97
N GLY A 35 -4.25 7.96 -8.26
CA GLY A 35 -3.56 8.08 -9.53
C GLY A 35 -2.56 6.96 -9.73
N ASP A 36 -1.86 7.02 -10.86
CA ASP A 36 -0.80 6.07 -11.18
C ASP A 36 0.44 6.36 -10.31
N PRO A 37 0.87 5.42 -9.44
CA PRO A 37 2.01 5.66 -8.55
C PRO A 37 3.31 5.99 -9.29
N ARG A 38 3.45 5.57 -10.56
CA ARG A 38 4.61 5.89 -11.42
C ARG A 38 4.84 7.39 -11.56
N TYR A 39 3.76 8.17 -11.57
CA TYR A 39 3.78 9.60 -11.84
C TYR A 39 3.37 10.43 -10.61
N SER A 40 3.16 9.80 -9.46
CA SER A 40 2.76 10.49 -8.24
C SER A 40 3.88 11.41 -7.73
N MET A 41 3.51 12.59 -7.22
CA MET A 41 4.44 13.48 -6.51
C MET A 41 4.61 13.08 -5.04
N CYS A 42 3.78 12.16 -4.52
CA CYS A 42 3.87 11.67 -3.16
C CYS A 42 5.20 10.97 -2.90
N GLN A 43 5.85 11.30 -1.78
CA GLN A 43 7.10 10.67 -1.36
C GLN A 43 6.93 9.20 -0.97
N LEU A 44 5.71 8.79 -0.62
CA LEU A 44 5.40 7.39 -0.28
C LEU A 44 5.24 6.48 -1.49
N ALA A 45 5.05 7.02 -2.69
CA ALA A 45 4.86 6.22 -3.90
C ALA A 45 6.18 5.54 -4.32
N LEU A 46 6.20 4.21 -4.35
CA LEU A 46 7.29 3.44 -4.96
C LEU A 46 7.26 3.64 -6.47
N LYS A 47 8.34 4.21 -6.98
CA LYS A 47 8.58 4.48 -8.40
C LYS A 47 9.62 3.51 -8.95
N GLY A 48 9.64 3.35 -10.27
CA GLY A 48 10.65 2.54 -10.94
C GLY A 48 10.43 1.03 -10.87
N LEU A 49 9.25 0.57 -10.43
CA LEU A 49 8.86 -0.82 -10.64
C LEU A 49 8.62 -1.09 -12.14
N PRO A 50 8.69 -2.35 -12.61
CA PRO A 50 8.27 -2.70 -13.96
C PRO A 50 6.84 -2.28 -14.24
N ALA A 51 6.56 -1.88 -15.47
CA ALA A 51 5.23 -1.42 -15.89
C ALA A 51 4.12 -2.43 -15.60
N GLU A 52 4.42 -3.72 -15.77
CA GLU A 52 3.49 -4.83 -15.52
C GLU A 52 3.00 -4.87 -14.06
N ILE A 53 3.84 -4.48 -13.08
CA ILE A 53 3.42 -4.41 -11.68
C ILE A 53 2.31 -3.37 -11.51
N TYR A 54 2.44 -2.19 -12.12
CA TYR A 54 1.44 -1.12 -12.04
C TYR A 54 0.19 -1.38 -12.89
N GLU A 55 0.32 -2.17 -13.96
CA GLU A 55 -0.77 -2.40 -14.91
C GLU A 55 -1.63 -3.61 -14.57
N THR A 56 -1.08 -4.53 -13.78
CA THR A 56 -1.80 -5.71 -13.30
C THR A 56 -2.92 -5.28 -12.34
N SER A 57 -4.14 -5.75 -12.64
CA SER A 57 -5.26 -5.66 -11.71
C SER A 57 -5.14 -6.79 -10.71
N TRP A 58 -4.33 -6.58 -9.67
CA TRP A 58 -4.06 -7.59 -8.65
C TRP A 58 -5.35 -8.02 -7.96
N ASP A 59 -5.49 -9.32 -7.74
CA ASP A 59 -6.52 -9.87 -6.84
C ASP A 59 -5.99 -9.89 -5.40
N LEU A 60 -4.68 -10.11 -5.23
CA LEU A 60 -4.00 -10.15 -3.93
C LEU A 60 -2.64 -9.45 -3.97
N ILE A 61 -2.34 -8.68 -2.92
CA ILE A 61 -1.01 -8.10 -2.66
C ILE A 61 -0.56 -8.50 -1.25
N MET A 62 0.66 -9.01 -1.11
CA MET A 62 1.29 -9.32 0.17
C MET A 62 2.46 -8.35 0.42
N VAL A 63 2.42 -7.63 1.54
CA VAL A 63 3.49 -6.73 1.99
C VAL A 63 4.23 -7.36 3.17
N ASP A 64 5.39 -7.95 2.90
CA ASP A 64 6.25 -8.64 3.89
C ASP A 64 7.72 -8.16 3.88
N ALA A 65 8.05 -7.18 3.05
CA ALA A 65 9.41 -6.65 2.93
C ALA A 65 9.37 -5.15 2.62
N PRO A 66 10.44 -4.39 2.94
CA PRO A 66 11.70 -4.81 3.59
C PRO A 66 11.56 -5.10 5.10
N THR A 67 12.61 -5.65 5.72
CA THR A 67 12.55 -6.13 7.12
C THR A 67 12.54 -5.01 8.17
N GLY A 68 13.10 -3.83 7.91
CA GLY A 68 12.94 -2.65 8.79
C GLY A 68 13.21 -2.84 10.29
N TYR A 69 14.28 -3.56 10.68
CA TYR A 69 14.54 -3.92 12.08
C TYR A 69 15.38 -2.90 12.88
N TYR A 70 15.84 -1.81 12.25
CA TYR A 70 16.56 -0.70 12.89
C TYR A 70 16.28 0.61 12.16
N ASP A 71 16.53 1.74 12.83
CA ASP A 71 16.18 3.09 12.39
C ASP A 71 16.66 3.46 10.97
N GLU A 72 17.88 3.07 10.61
CA GLU A 72 18.49 3.35 9.32
C GLU A 72 18.14 2.31 8.24
N ALA A 73 17.41 1.25 8.59
CA ALA A 73 16.99 0.22 7.66
C ALA A 73 15.86 0.72 6.77
N PRO A 74 15.71 0.19 5.55
CA PRO A 74 14.52 0.38 4.78
C PRO A 74 13.27 -0.16 5.49
N GLY A 75 12.22 0.65 5.55
CA GLY A 75 10.94 0.30 6.16
C GLY A 75 9.83 0.04 5.14
N ARG A 76 8.70 -0.53 5.59
CA ARG A 76 7.56 -0.91 4.73
C ARG A 76 6.60 0.24 4.38
N MET A 77 6.88 1.47 4.81
CA MET A 77 6.00 2.63 4.62
C MET A 77 5.58 2.82 3.15
N THR A 78 6.56 2.86 2.26
CA THR A 78 6.35 3.09 0.83
C THR A 78 5.68 1.87 0.16
N ALA A 79 6.00 0.65 0.62
CA ALA A 79 5.38 -0.58 0.15
C ALA A 79 3.89 -0.66 0.51
N ILE A 80 3.54 -0.35 1.77
CA ILE A 80 2.15 -0.33 2.24
C ILE A 80 1.35 0.71 1.46
N TYR A 81 1.84 1.95 1.37
CA TYR A 81 1.16 3.02 0.63
C TYR A 81 0.95 2.65 -0.84
N THR A 82 1.99 2.13 -1.51
CA THR A 82 1.89 1.80 -2.94
C THR A 82 0.91 0.64 -3.17
N ALA A 83 0.85 -0.35 -2.27
CA ALA A 83 -0.15 -1.41 -2.34
C ALA A 83 -1.58 -0.86 -2.26
N GLY A 84 -1.85 0.07 -1.33
CA GLY A 84 -3.13 0.76 -1.22
C GLY A 84 -3.50 1.51 -2.51
N MET A 85 -2.57 2.30 -3.03
CA MET A 85 -2.76 3.05 -4.27
C MET A 85 -3.01 2.14 -5.48
N MET A 86 -2.30 1.00 -5.59
CA MET A 86 -2.51 0.04 -6.68
C MET A 86 -3.87 -0.67 -6.56
N ALA A 87 -4.24 -1.10 -5.36
CA ALA A 87 -5.53 -1.72 -5.08
C ALA A 87 -6.68 -0.75 -5.38
N ARG A 88 -6.58 0.49 -4.90
CA ARG A 88 -7.61 1.51 -5.12
C ARG A 88 -7.66 1.91 -6.58
N ASN A 89 -6.51 2.12 -7.25
CA ASN A 89 -6.41 2.45 -8.69
C ASN A 89 -6.54 1.22 -9.62
N ARG A 90 -7.11 0.10 -9.16
CA ARG A 90 -7.35 -1.09 -9.98
C ARG A 90 -8.24 -0.75 -11.18
N LYS A 91 -7.81 -1.14 -12.39
CA LYS A 91 -8.49 -0.80 -13.66
C LYS A 91 -9.79 -1.55 -13.88
N ARG A 92 -9.85 -2.81 -13.43
CA ARG A 92 -11.03 -3.67 -13.52
C ARG A 92 -11.90 -3.50 -12.28
N ALA A 93 -13.22 -3.60 -12.46
CA ALA A 93 -14.19 -3.63 -11.37
C ALA A 93 -13.90 -4.76 -10.38
N GLY A 94 -14.19 -4.53 -9.10
CA GLY A 94 -13.94 -5.45 -7.99
C GLY A 94 -12.92 -4.94 -6.98
N GLU A 95 -12.46 -5.85 -6.13
CA GLU A 95 -11.65 -5.54 -4.94
C GLU A 95 -10.26 -6.17 -5.03
N THR A 96 -9.32 -5.70 -4.20
CA THR A 96 -8.01 -6.32 -3.99
C THR A 96 -7.85 -6.69 -2.52
N ASP A 97 -7.45 -7.93 -2.27
CA ASP A 97 -7.04 -8.38 -0.95
C ASP A 97 -5.60 -7.91 -0.67
N VAL A 98 -5.40 -7.09 0.37
CA VAL A 98 -4.07 -6.65 0.80
C VAL A 98 -3.74 -7.24 2.16
N PHE A 99 -2.62 -7.96 2.24
CA PHE A 99 -2.10 -8.54 3.46
C PHE A 99 -0.83 -7.79 3.88
N VAL A 100 -0.78 -7.37 5.15
CA VAL A 100 0.40 -6.74 5.74
C VAL A 100 0.88 -7.59 6.90
N HIS A 101 2.15 -7.98 6.87
CA HIS A 101 2.77 -8.78 7.93
C HIS A 101 3.53 -7.90 8.93
N ASP A 102 3.76 -8.46 10.13
CA ASP A 102 4.34 -7.81 11.31
C ASP A 102 3.64 -6.55 11.79
N VAL A 103 2.31 -6.51 11.73
CA VAL A 103 1.51 -5.37 12.24
C VAL A 103 1.56 -5.19 13.77
N ASN A 104 2.33 -6.01 14.48
CA ASN A 104 2.68 -5.78 15.88
C ASN A 104 3.79 -4.73 16.06
N ARG A 105 4.40 -4.26 14.97
CA ARG A 105 5.39 -3.19 14.97
C ARG A 105 4.71 -1.86 14.66
N GLU A 106 5.24 -0.78 15.24
CA GLU A 106 4.61 0.55 15.21
C GLU A 106 4.43 1.10 13.78
N VAL A 107 5.45 0.96 12.93
CA VAL A 107 5.41 1.44 11.54
C VAL A 107 4.31 0.71 10.76
N GLU A 108 4.37 -0.61 10.71
CA GLU A 108 3.39 -1.42 9.99
C GLU A 108 1.97 -1.23 10.55
N ASP A 109 1.82 -1.09 11.87
CA ASP A 109 0.52 -0.83 12.49
C ASP A 109 -0.08 0.49 12.01
N LYS A 110 0.66 1.59 12.18
CA LYS A 110 0.20 2.95 11.83
C LYS A 110 -0.03 3.10 10.33
N PHE A 111 0.94 2.69 9.52
CA PHE A 111 0.88 2.87 8.07
C PHE A 111 -0.22 2.03 7.43
N SER A 112 -0.41 0.77 7.86
CA SER A 112 -1.47 -0.06 7.27
C SER A 112 -2.87 0.45 7.59
N LYS A 113 -3.11 0.94 8.82
CA LYS A 113 -4.41 1.57 9.16
C LYS A 113 -4.64 2.88 8.42
N ALA A 114 -3.58 3.69 8.27
CA ALA A 114 -3.67 4.99 7.63
C ALA A 114 -3.85 4.89 6.10
N PHE A 115 -3.08 4.02 5.43
CA PHE A 115 -2.95 3.98 3.97
C PHE A 115 -3.56 2.75 3.28
N LEU A 116 -4.19 1.86 4.05
CA LEU A 116 -5.08 0.82 3.50
C LEU A 116 -6.52 0.97 4.02
N CYS A 117 -6.78 2.04 4.78
CA CYS A 117 -8.01 2.33 5.51
C CYS A 117 -8.37 1.27 6.57
N GLU A 118 -8.48 1.69 7.83
CA GLU A 118 -9.04 0.84 8.89
C GLU A 118 -10.46 0.35 8.56
N GLY A 119 -11.26 1.13 7.82
CA GLY A 119 -12.60 0.75 7.35
C GLY A 119 -12.62 -0.38 6.32
N TYR A 120 -11.50 -0.66 5.66
CA TYR A 120 -11.35 -1.80 4.74
C TYR A 120 -10.72 -3.03 5.42
N MET A 121 -10.33 -2.92 6.70
CA MET A 121 -9.78 -4.05 7.44
C MET A 121 -10.87 -5.11 7.65
N LYS A 122 -10.59 -6.35 7.21
CA LYS A 122 -11.48 -7.50 7.44
C LYS A 122 -11.14 -8.24 8.71
N LYS A 123 -9.85 -8.49 8.93
CA LYS A 123 -9.38 -9.27 10.08
C LYS A 123 -7.90 -9.00 10.34
N GLN A 124 -7.51 -9.14 11.60
CA GLN A 124 -6.11 -9.35 12.00
C GLN A 124 -6.01 -10.71 12.73
N GLU A 125 -5.01 -11.51 12.36
CA GLU A 125 -4.67 -12.78 13.01
C GLU A 125 -3.20 -12.77 13.39
N GLY A 126 -2.92 -12.69 14.70
CA GLY A 126 -1.56 -12.50 15.20
C GLY A 126 -0.86 -11.28 14.58
N ARG A 127 0.21 -11.55 13.82
CA ARG A 127 1.05 -10.54 13.14
C ARG A 127 0.61 -10.21 11.71
N LEU A 128 -0.44 -10.85 11.20
CA LEU A 128 -0.92 -10.64 9.83
C LEU A 128 -2.24 -9.88 9.84
N ARG A 129 -2.35 -8.86 9.01
CA ARG A 129 -3.58 -8.05 8.84
C ARG A 129 -4.06 -8.12 7.41
N HIS A 130 -5.37 -8.25 7.24
CA HIS A 130 -6.05 -8.40 5.96
C HIS A 130 -7.01 -7.24 5.72
N PHE A 131 -6.89 -6.62 4.55
CA PHE A 131 -7.74 -5.57 4.03
C PHE A 131 -8.38 -6.02 2.73
N VAL A 132 -9.60 -5.55 2.46
CA VAL A 132 -10.28 -5.71 1.18
C VAL A 132 -10.61 -4.33 0.65
N ILE A 133 -9.84 -3.91 -0.35
CA ILE A 133 -9.85 -2.54 -0.86
C ILE A 133 -10.61 -2.54 -2.19
N PRO A 134 -11.76 -1.85 -2.30
CA PRO A 134 -12.48 -1.73 -3.57
C PRO A 134 -11.73 -0.85 -4.56
N THR A 135 -12.03 -0.91 -5.85
CA THR A 135 -11.53 0.09 -6.81
C THR A 135 -12.28 1.42 -6.70
N TYR A 136 -11.60 2.56 -6.85
CA TYR A 136 -12.25 3.88 -6.87
C TYR A 136 -13.16 4.09 -8.09
N ARG A 137 -13.05 3.21 -9.09
CA ARG A 137 -13.79 3.30 -10.36
C ARG A 137 -15.20 2.70 -10.26
N ASP A 138 -15.49 1.93 -9.22
CA ASP A 138 -16.80 1.30 -9.04
C ASP A 138 -17.77 2.32 -8.42
N GLY A 139 -18.51 3.01 -9.28
CA GLY A 139 -19.40 4.13 -8.92
C GLY A 139 -20.70 3.74 -8.21
N SER A 140 -20.67 2.94 -7.14
CA SER A 140 -21.87 2.68 -6.34
C SER A 140 -22.11 3.80 -5.31
N ASP A 141 -23.35 4.30 -5.22
CA ASP A 141 -23.76 5.39 -4.31
C ASP A 141 -23.52 5.10 -2.82
N SER A 142 -23.33 3.82 -2.45
CA SER A 142 -22.94 3.40 -1.09
C SER A 142 -21.50 3.73 -0.70
N GLU A 143 -20.66 4.18 -1.65
CA GLU A 143 -19.27 4.61 -1.41
C GLU A 143 -19.15 6.06 -0.93
N SER A 144 -20.19 6.90 -1.11
CA SER A 144 -20.17 8.34 -0.74
C SER A 144 -19.95 8.62 0.76
N ASN A 145 -20.12 7.60 1.61
CA ASN A 145 -19.94 7.68 3.06
C ASN A 145 -18.67 6.97 3.57
N ARG A 146 -17.87 6.36 2.67
CA ARG A 146 -16.60 5.76 3.07
C ARG A 146 -15.49 6.79 2.83
N PRO A 147 -14.80 7.26 3.89
CA PRO A 147 -13.75 8.25 3.71
C PRO A 147 -12.71 7.70 2.75
N PHE A 148 -12.38 8.52 1.75
CA PHE A 148 -11.21 8.28 0.94
C PHE A 148 -9.99 8.36 1.85
N CYS A 149 -9.44 7.20 2.19
CA CYS A 149 -8.06 7.08 2.61
C CYS A 149 -7.29 6.69 1.35
N PRO A 150 -6.17 7.35 0.99
CA PRO A 150 -5.23 6.72 0.07
C PRO A 150 -4.86 5.32 0.55
#